data_AF-A0ABD2Q8Q2-F1
#
_entry.id   AF-A0ABD2Q8Q2-F1
#
_cell.length_a   1.000
_cell.length_b   1.000
_cell.length_c   1.000
_cell.angle_alpha   90.00
_cell.angle_beta   90.00
_cell.angle_gamma   90.00
#
_symmetry.space_group_name_H-M   'P 1'
#
loop_
_entity.id
_entity.type
_entity.pdbx_description
1 polymer ?
#
loop_
_entity_poly.entity_id
_entity_poly.type
_entity_poly.pdbx_seq_one_letter_code
_entity_poly.pdbx_strand_id
1 'polypeptide(L)'
;MVQISWKGAIKTQAHLFILIFDGRFDIDPNEKENFFTQAERSYVVNYILRRAGTKSDNNARKNDAKKEPAKSTIDELEKGQSVDELLDQDQIDYEHETGVRPLDQELAAADEDDVDYGIAKLLKDNVFLAAYPLHEPKPKYRLDGDKEGENVRIMLGKHWASWKRVFKEQPVDYIRLYFGEMFGFYFAWLGYYTMWLVVPTVVGIIVFLSGFIGIRSDAIV
;
A
#
# COMPACT_ATOMS: atom_id res chain seq x y z
N MET A 1 8.31 -10.12 -53.50
CA MET A 1 7.34 -10.02 -52.37
C MET A 1 7.87 -10.90 -51.24
N VAL A 2 8.53 -10.31 -50.24
CA VAL A 2 9.12 -11.06 -49.12
C VAL A 2 8.08 -11.11 -48.01
N GLN A 3 7.50 -12.30 -47.78
CA GLN A 3 6.64 -12.57 -46.64
C GLN A 3 7.50 -12.62 -45.37
N ILE A 4 7.49 -11.55 -44.59
CA ILE A 4 8.13 -11.51 -43.27
C ILE A 4 7.25 -12.31 -42.31
N SER A 5 7.77 -13.43 -41.80
CA SER A 5 7.08 -14.33 -40.89
C SER A 5 7.00 -13.73 -39.48
N TRP A 6 5.79 -13.33 -39.08
CA TRP A 6 5.48 -12.76 -37.77
C TRP A 6 5.39 -13.79 -36.63
N LYS A 7 5.40 -15.10 -36.94
CA LYS A 7 5.22 -16.16 -35.95
C LYS A 7 6.42 -16.35 -35.02
N GLY A 8 7.63 -15.97 -35.46
CA GLY A 8 8.85 -16.08 -34.65
C GLY A 8 8.92 -15.03 -33.54
N ALA A 9 8.63 -13.77 -33.87
CA ALA A 9 8.76 -12.63 -32.97
C ALA A 9 7.83 -12.69 -31.75
N ILE A 10 6.61 -13.22 -31.94
CA ILE A 10 5.63 -13.37 -30.85
C ILE A 10 6.11 -14.43 -29.85
N LYS A 11 6.72 -15.52 -30.33
CA LYS A 11 7.23 -16.60 -29.46
C LYS A 11 8.46 -16.17 -28.66
N THR A 12 9.31 -15.31 -29.24
CA THR A 12 10.47 -14.75 -28.53
C THR A 12 10.06 -13.69 -27.50
N GLN A 13 9.07 -12.86 -27.81
CA GLN A 13 8.48 -11.90 -26.87
C GLN A 13 7.78 -12.58 -25.69
N ALA A 14 7.02 -13.66 -25.95
CA ALA A 14 6.39 -14.45 -24.88
C ALA A 14 7.43 -15.13 -23.96
N HIS A 15 8.53 -15.65 -24.50
CA HIS A 15 9.64 -16.19 -23.70
C HIS A 15 10.38 -15.10 -22.91
N LEU A 16 10.53 -13.90 -23.47
CA LEU A 16 11.13 -12.76 -22.75
C LEU A 16 10.20 -12.28 -21.62
N PHE A 17 8.88 -12.26 -21.85
CA PHE A 17 7.89 -11.92 -20.85
C PHE A 17 7.87 -12.95 -19.71
N ILE A 18 7.90 -14.25 -20.01
CA ILE A 18 7.98 -15.31 -19.00
C ILE A 18 9.28 -15.15 -18.17
N LEU A 19 10.44 -14.92 -18.81
CA LEU A 19 11.70 -14.73 -18.09
C LEU A 19 11.78 -13.44 -17.26
N ILE A 20 11.02 -12.40 -17.60
CA ILE A 20 10.95 -11.15 -16.82
C ILE A 20 10.05 -11.30 -15.57
N PHE A 21 9.04 -12.18 -15.62
CA PHE A 21 8.14 -12.41 -14.49
C PHE A 21 8.60 -13.55 -13.56
N ASP A 22 9.23 -14.60 -14.09
CA ASP A 22 9.62 -15.80 -13.32
C ASP A 22 10.78 -15.53 -12.33
N GLY A 23 11.55 -14.45 -12.53
CA GLY A 23 12.66 -14.06 -11.63
C GLY A 23 12.36 -12.93 -10.64
N ARG A 24 11.17 -12.31 -10.68
CA ARG A 24 10.84 -11.16 -9.80
C ARG A 24 10.53 -11.56 -8.36
N PHE A 25 10.27 -12.83 -8.13
CA PHE A 25 9.80 -13.36 -6.85
C PHE A 25 10.48 -14.70 -6.53
N ASP A 26 11.78 -14.78 -6.80
CA ASP A 26 12.56 -15.97 -6.48
C ASP A 26 12.96 -15.90 -5.00
N ILE A 27 12.27 -16.68 -4.15
CA ILE A 27 12.47 -16.65 -2.70
C ILE A 27 13.61 -17.61 -2.33
N ASP A 28 14.69 -17.09 -1.73
CA ASP A 28 15.75 -17.94 -1.17
C ASP A 28 15.14 -18.93 -0.16
N PRO A 29 15.32 -20.25 -0.35
CA PRO A 29 14.73 -21.25 0.53
C PRO A 29 15.15 -21.13 2.00
N ASN A 30 16.26 -20.43 2.30
CA ASN A 30 16.75 -20.21 3.66
C ASN A 30 16.19 -18.93 4.32
N GLU A 31 15.64 -17.98 3.55
CA GLU A 31 15.17 -16.68 4.05
C GLU A 31 13.66 -16.44 3.86
N LYS A 32 12.90 -17.52 3.56
CA LYS A 32 11.44 -17.45 3.34
C LYS A 32 10.69 -16.70 4.46
N GLU A 33 11.11 -16.89 5.71
CA GLU A 33 10.48 -16.28 6.88
C GLU A 33 10.84 -14.81 7.09
N ASN A 34 11.83 -14.26 6.39
CA ASN A 34 12.24 -12.86 6.50
C ASN A 34 12.06 -12.08 5.19
N PHE A 35 11.69 -12.77 4.10
CA PHE A 35 11.52 -12.18 2.78
C PHE A 35 10.58 -10.97 2.77
N PHE A 36 9.39 -11.11 3.37
CA PHE A 36 8.49 -9.98 3.57
C PHE A 36 8.71 -9.35 4.94
N THR A 37 8.84 -8.03 4.96
CA THR A 37 8.75 -7.23 6.19
C THR A 37 7.36 -7.33 6.81
N GLN A 38 7.25 -7.01 8.11
CA GLN A 38 5.95 -7.02 8.79
C GLN A 38 4.95 -6.01 8.20
N ALA A 39 5.45 -4.85 7.75
CA ALA A 39 4.63 -3.84 7.08
C ALA A 39 4.07 -4.39 5.77
N GLU A 40 4.90 -5.04 4.94
CA GLU A 40 4.47 -5.65 3.68
C GLU A 40 3.49 -6.80 3.89
N ARG A 41 3.73 -7.68 4.88
CA ARG A 41 2.77 -8.75 5.22
C ARG A 41 1.41 -8.18 5.59
N SER A 42 1.41 -7.17 6.46
CA SER A 42 0.18 -6.53 6.91
C SER A 42 -0.55 -5.85 5.75
N TYR A 43 0.21 -5.23 4.84
CA TYR A 43 -0.32 -4.62 3.62
C TYR A 43 -0.96 -5.65 2.70
N VAL A 44 -0.28 -6.76 2.43
CA VAL A 44 -0.79 -7.87 1.60
C VAL A 44 -2.05 -8.48 2.22
N VAL A 45 -2.06 -8.72 3.54
CA VAL A 45 -3.25 -9.24 4.23
C VAL A 45 -4.41 -8.25 4.14
N ASN A 46 -4.17 -6.96 4.39
CA ASN A 46 -5.21 -5.93 4.24
C ASN A 46 -5.73 -5.85 2.80
N TYR A 47 -4.85 -5.96 1.80
CA TYR A 47 -5.21 -6.00 0.40
C TYR A 47 -6.12 -7.20 0.08
N ILE A 48 -5.78 -8.38 0.58
CA ILE A 48 -6.61 -9.59 0.45
C ILE A 48 -7.97 -9.39 1.14
N LEU A 49 -8.00 -8.84 2.35
CA LEU A 49 -9.24 -8.62 3.11
C LEU A 49 -10.17 -7.58 2.46
N ARG A 50 -9.60 -6.56 1.81
CA ARG A 50 -10.37 -5.58 1.04
C ARG A 50 -10.91 -6.18 -0.26
N ARG A 51 -10.18 -7.11 -0.87
CA ARG A 51 -10.61 -7.87 -2.06
C ARG A 51 -11.62 -8.97 -1.74
N ALA A 52 -11.56 -9.57 -0.55
CA ALA A 52 -12.40 -10.69 -0.16
C ALA A 52 -13.86 -10.24 0.05
N GLY A 53 -14.61 -10.15 -1.05
CA GLY A 53 -16.05 -9.93 -1.03
C GLY A 53 -16.81 -11.24 -1.00
N THR A 54 -17.94 -11.27 -0.30
CA THR A 54 -18.97 -12.29 -0.50
C THR A 54 -19.92 -11.79 -1.56
N LYS A 55 -20.20 -12.58 -2.61
CA LYS A 55 -21.25 -12.26 -3.59
C LYS A 55 -22.58 -12.16 -2.82
N SER A 56 -23.02 -10.94 -2.56
CA SER A 56 -24.35 -10.70 -2.01
C SER A 56 -25.31 -10.85 -3.19
N ASP A 57 -26.13 -11.89 -3.17
CA ASP A 57 -27.14 -12.18 -4.20
C ASP A 57 -28.31 -11.18 -4.16
N ASN A 58 -28.00 -9.89 -4.01
CA ASN A 58 -28.98 -8.80 -4.08
C ASN A 58 -29.52 -8.66 -5.50
N ASN A 59 -28.79 -9.13 -6.52
CA ASN A 59 -29.32 -9.20 -7.88
C ASN A 59 -30.44 -10.24 -8.01
N ALA A 60 -30.45 -11.35 -7.25
CA ALA A 60 -31.63 -12.21 -7.18
C ALA A 60 -32.83 -11.39 -6.66
N ARG A 61 -32.64 -10.64 -5.56
CA ARG A 61 -33.71 -9.86 -4.93
C ARG A 61 -34.19 -8.63 -5.72
N LYS A 62 -33.33 -8.04 -6.57
CA LYS A 62 -33.62 -6.83 -7.36
C LYS A 62 -34.06 -7.15 -8.80
N ASN A 63 -33.56 -8.26 -9.39
CA ASN A 63 -33.98 -8.73 -10.72
C ASN A 63 -35.37 -9.37 -10.68
N ASP A 64 -35.80 -9.90 -9.54
CA ASP A 64 -37.19 -10.33 -9.31
C ASP A 64 -38.18 -9.15 -9.32
N ALA A 65 -37.70 -7.93 -9.03
CA ALA A 65 -38.54 -6.74 -8.90
C ALA A 65 -38.55 -5.81 -10.13
N LYS A 66 -37.70 -6.04 -11.15
CA LYS A 66 -37.57 -5.11 -12.31
C LYS A 66 -37.54 -5.79 -13.68
N LYS A 67 -38.06 -7.01 -13.82
CA LYS A 67 -38.09 -7.70 -15.12
C LYS A 67 -39.36 -7.35 -15.93
N GLU A 68 -39.35 -6.21 -16.60
CA GLU A 68 -40.09 -6.05 -17.87
C GLU A 68 -39.11 -6.31 -19.02
N PRO A 69 -39.40 -7.22 -19.97
CA PRO A 69 -38.42 -7.65 -20.96
C PRO A 69 -38.24 -6.60 -22.06
N ALA A 70 -37.03 -6.06 -22.18
CA ALA A 70 -36.61 -5.24 -23.31
C ALA A 70 -36.41 -6.11 -24.57
N LYS A 71 -36.81 -5.54 -25.71
CA LYS A 71 -37.03 -6.20 -27.01
C LYS A 71 -35.76 -6.69 -27.72
N SER A 72 -34.57 -6.34 -27.25
CA SER A 72 -33.28 -6.69 -27.87
C SER A 72 -32.67 -8.00 -27.36
N THR A 73 -33.17 -8.53 -26.23
CA THR A 73 -32.65 -9.76 -25.62
C THR A 73 -33.09 -11.03 -26.36
N ILE A 74 -34.09 -10.94 -27.23
CA ILE A 74 -34.67 -12.12 -27.91
C ILE A 74 -33.77 -12.64 -29.05
N ASP A 75 -32.98 -11.77 -29.69
CA ASP A 75 -32.12 -12.15 -30.82
C ASP A 75 -30.77 -12.77 -30.38
N GLU A 76 -30.39 -12.65 -29.10
CA GLU A 76 -29.13 -13.16 -28.56
C GLU A 76 -29.29 -14.43 -27.71
N LEU A 77 -30.52 -14.88 -27.48
CA LEU A 77 -30.84 -16.10 -26.71
C LEU A 77 -30.63 -17.42 -27.48
N GLU A 78 -30.11 -17.37 -28.72
CA GLU A 78 -29.90 -18.57 -29.55
C GLU A 78 -28.49 -19.18 -29.42
N LYS A 79 -27.56 -18.50 -28.74
CA LYS A 79 -26.29 -19.10 -28.28
C LYS A 79 -26.43 -19.39 -26.80
N GLY A 80 -26.50 -20.67 -26.44
CA GLY A 80 -26.75 -21.16 -25.09
C GLY A 80 -25.67 -20.88 -24.04
N GLN A 81 -25.06 -19.71 -24.06
CA GLN A 81 -24.16 -19.22 -23.00
C GLN A 81 -24.93 -18.27 -22.11
N SER A 82 -24.85 -18.48 -20.81
CA SER A 82 -25.57 -17.64 -19.84
C SER A 82 -24.95 -16.24 -19.80
N VAL A 83 -25.78 -15.20 -19.64
CA VAL A 83 -25.34 -13.79 -19.61
C VAL A 83 -24.32 -13.55 -18.49
N ASP A 84 -24.47 -14.26 -17.37
CA ASP A 84 -23.52 -14.20 -16.24
C ASP A 84 -22.13 -14.76 -16.62
N GLU A 85 -22.09 -15.78 -17.46
CA GLU A 85 -20.86 -16.43 -17.91
C GLU A 85 -20.11 -15.61 -18.96
N LEU A 86 -20.82 -14.75 -19.71
CA LEU A 86 -20.21 -13.77 -20.61
C LEU A 86 -19.63 -12.58 -19.83
N LEU A 87 -20.32 -12.11 -18.78
CA LEU A 87 -19.81 -11.03 -17.92
C LEU A 87 -18.55 -11.44 -17.16
N ASP A 88 -18.49 -12.69 -16.67
CA ASP A 88 -17.29 -13.25 -16.04
C ASP A 88 -16.13 -13.38 -17.05
N GLN A 89 -16.42 -13.74 -18.31
CA GLN A 89 -15.41 -13.87 -19.36
C GLN A 89 -14.83 -12.51 -19.78
N ASP A 90 -15.66 -11.48 -19.96
CA ASP A 90 -15.21 -10.12 -20.27
C ASP A 90 -14.32 -9.55 -19.16
N GLN A 91 -14.62 -9.88 -17.90
CA GLN A 91 -13.80 -9.49 -16.75
C GLN A 91 -12.41 -10.14 -16.79
N ILE A 92 -12.36 -11.44 -17.09
CA ILE A 92 -11.11 -12.20 -17.25
C ILE A 92 -10.29 -11.65 -18.42
N ASP A 93 -10.93 -11.31 -19.53
CA ASP A 93 -10.26 -10.79 -20.72
C ASP A 93 -9.67 -9.39 -20.44
N TYR A 94 -10.40 -8.53 -19.73
CA TYR A 94 -9.89 -7.23 -19.26
C TYR A 94 -8.69 -7.38 -18.32
N GLU A 95 -8.76 -8.34 -17.39
CA GLU A 95 -7.65 -8.66 -16.48
C GLU A 95 -6.40 -9.12 -17.25
N HIS A 96 -6.59 -9.93 -18.29
CA HIS A 96 -5.50 -10.42 -19.13
C HIS A 96 -4.86 -9.30 -19.98
N GLU A 97 -5.65 -8.33 -20.44
CA GLU A 97 -5.15 -7.20 -21.23
C GLU A 97 -4.44 -6.13 -20.40
N THR A 98 -5.01 -5.78 -19.24
CA THR A 98 -4.53 -4.66 -18.42
C THR A 98 -3.64 -5.08 -17.27
N GLY A 99 -3.68 -6.36 -16.87
CA GLY A 99 -3.05 -6.87 -15.66
C GLY A 99 -3.71 -6.37 -14.37
N VAL A 100 -4.83 -5.66 -14.47
CA VAL A 100 -5.55 -5.02 -13.36
C VAL A 100 -7.00 -5.48 -13.41
N ARG A 101 -7.56 -5.79 -12.23
CA ARG A 101 -8.94 -6.23 -12.14
C ARG A 101 -9.85 -5.02 -12.09
N PRO A 102 -11.00 -5.01 -12.77
CA PRO A 102 -11.91 -3.85 -12.75
C PRO A 102 -12.30 -3.41 -11.33
N LEU A 103 -12.44 -4.39 -10.42
CA LEU A 103 -12.71 -4.14 -9.01
C LEU A 103 -11.57 -3.40 -8.29
N ASP A 104 -10.31 -3.64 -8.66
CA ASP A 104 -9.16 -2.95 -8.08
C ASP A 104 -9.10 -1.48 -8.55
N GLN A 105 -9.53 -1.22 -9.79
CA GLN A 105 -9.70 0.13 -10.33
C GLN A 105 -10.80 0.90 -9.57
N GLU A 106 -11.92 0.22 -9.27
CA GLU A 106 -13.01 0.78 -8.49
C GLU A 106 -12.58 1.03 -7.04
N LEU A 107 -11.88 0.10 -6.38
CA LEU A 107 -11.28 0.32 -5.05
C LEU A 107 -10.37 1.54 -5.00
N ALA A 108 -9.61 1.77 -6.07
CA ALA A 108 -8.67 2.89 -6.14
C ALA A 108 -9.37 4.23 -6.41
N ALA A 109 -10.53 4.21 -7.08
CA ALA A 109 -11.31 5.39 -7.44
C ALA A 109 -12.42 5.72 -6.43
N ALA A 110 -12.85 4.75 -5.63
CA ALA A 110 -13.91 4.91 -4.65
C ALA A 110 -13.39 5.57 -3.37
N ASP A 111 -14.15 6.54 -2.87
CA ASP A 111 -13.98 7.04 -1.51
C ASP A 111 -14.28 5.90 -0.52
N GLU A 112 -13.57 5.84 0.62
CA GLU A 112 -13.74 4.74 1.61
C GLU A 112 -15.20 4.56 2.05
N ASP A 113 -16.01 5.62 1.97
CA ASP A 113 -17.42 5.64 2.32
C ASP A 113 -18.33 4.96 1.27
N ASP A 114 -17.89 4.77 0.02
CA ASP A 114 -18.70 4.20 -1.08
C ASP A 114 -18.36 2.73 -1.42
N VAL A 115 -17.43 2.12 -0.70
CA VAL A 115 -17.01 0.73 -0.96
C VAL A 115 -18.03 -0.27 -0.38
N ASP A 116 -18.77 -0.96 -1.26
CA ASP A 116 -19.81 -1.93 -0.87
C ASP A 116 -19.31 -3.39 -0.75
N TYR A 117 -18.01 -3.61 -0.54
CA TYR A 117 -17.42 -4.94 -0.45
C TYR A 117 -16.18 -5.00 0.48
N GLY A 118 -15.73 -6.23 0.74
CA GLY A 118 -14.55 -6.51 1.55
C GLY A 118 -14.73 -6.16 3.03
N ILE A 119 -13.60 -6.11 3.75
CA ILE A 119 -13.58 -5.75 5.17
C ILE A 119 -14.04 -4.30 5.43
N ALA A 120 -13.90 -3.39 4.47
CA ALA A 120 -14.32 -2.00 4.59
C ALA A 120 -15.84 -1.89 4.83
N LYS A 121 -16.63 -2.61 4.03
CA LYS A 121 -18.07 -2.73 4.24
C LYS A 121 -18.42 -3.32 5.60
N LEU A 122 -17.74 -4.39 6.01
CA LEU A 122 -18.04 -5.06 7.28
C LEU A 122 -17.76 -4.16 8.50
N LEU A 123 -16.80 -3.24 8.39
CA LEU A 123 -16.55 -2.20 9.39
C LEU A 123 -17.66 -1.13 9.37
N LYS A 124 -18.06 -0.67 8.17
CA LYS A 124 -19.14 0.30 7.99
C LYS A 124 -20.49 -0.21 8.52
N ASP A 125 -20.79 -1.47 8.26
CA ASP A 125 -21.99 -2.17 8.71
C ASP A 125 -21.93 -2.55 10.21
N ASN A 126 -20.84 -2.21 10.92
CA ASN A 126 -20.58 -2.56 12.32
C ASN A 126 -20.65 -4.08 12.61
N VAL A 127 -20.40 -4.92 11.60
CA VAL A 127 -20.21 -6.36 11.79
C VAL A 127 -18.87 -6.61 12.48
N PHE A 128 -17.84 -5.85 12.10
CA PHE A 128 -16.57 -5.76 12.80
C PHE A 128 -16.41 -4.38 13.46
N LEU A 129 -15.81 -4.36 14.65
CA LEU A 129 -15.54 -3.12 15.38
C LEU A 129 -14.29 -2.38 14.85
N ALA A 130 -13.24 -3.13 14.53
CA ALA A 130 -11.97 -2.57 14.07
C ALA A 130 -11.13 -3.63 13.35
N ALA A 131 -10.32 -3.20 12.39
CA ALA A 131 -9.28 -4.01 11.76
C ALA A 131 -7.97 -3.21 11.80
N TYR A 132 -6.93 -3.78 12.41
CA TYR A 132 -5.63 -3.13 12.52
C TYR A 132 -4.51 -4.17 12.53
N PRO A 133 -3.33 -3.85 11.97
CA PRO A 133 -2.17 -4.72 12.03
C PRO A 133 -1.61 -4.79 13.46
N LEU A 134 -1.08 -5.95 13.83
CA LEU A 134 -0.43 -6.13 15.13
C LEU A 134 1.03 -5.64 15.07
N HIS A 135 1.51 -5.02 16.16
CA HIS A 135 2.90 -4.61 16.30
C HIS A 135 3.77 -5.72 16.90
N GLU A 136 5.10 -5.65 16.66
CA GLU A 136 6.06 -6.55 17.32
C GLU A 136 5.94 -6.50 18.85
N PRO A 137 6.07 -7.66 19.53
CA PRO A 137 5.94 -7.74 20.97
C PRO A 137 7.03 -6.92 21.67
N LYS A 138 6.66 -6.27 22.78
CA LYS A 138 7.62 -5.66 23.70
C LYS A 138 8.36 -6.76 24.47
N PRO A 139 9.55 -6.49 25.03
CA PRO A 139 10.31 -7.49 25.79
C PRO A 139 9.49 -8.21 26.89
N LYS A 140 8.58 -7.48 27.54
CA LYS A 140 7.72 -8.01 28.61
C LYS A 140 6.70 -9.06 28.14
N TYR A 141 6.39 -9.11 26.85
CA TYR A 141 5.36 -9.98 26.27
C TYR A 141 5.96 -11.00 25.29
N ARG A 142 7.27 -11.28 25.36
CA ARG A 142 7.88 -12.37 24.58
C ARG A 142 7.41 -13.72 25.12
N LEU A 143 7.26 -14.68 24.21
CA LEU A 143 6.92 -16.05 24.55
C LEU A 143 8.19 -16.86 24.80
N ASP A 144 8.10 -17.88 25.66
CA ASP A 144 9.19 -18.82 25.90
C ASP A 144 9.46 -19.61 24.61
N GLY A 145 10.51 -19.20 23.88
CA GLY A 145 10.86 -19.75 22.56
C GLY A 145 11.20 -18.69 21.51
N ASP A 146 10.86 -17.42 21.74
CA ASP A 146 11.28 -16.33 20.87
C ASP A 146 12.81 -16.16 20.93
N LYS A 147 13.48 -16.12 19.78
CA LYS A 147 14.93 -15.83 19.72
C LYS A 147 15.20 -14.51 20.45
N GLU A 148 16.19 -14.49 21.35
CA GLU A 148 16.65 -13.27 22.02
C GLU A 148 17.34 -12.33 21.02
N GLY A 149 16.54 -11.65 20.20
CA GLY A 149 16.98 -10.63 19.25
C GLY A 149 16.39 -9.26 19.62
N GLU A 150 17.05 -8.18 19.19
CA GLU A 150 16.44 -6.85 19.29
C GLU A 150 15.45 -6.66 18.14
N ASN A 151 14.15 -6.58 18.46
CA ASN A 151 13.09 -6.34 17.48
C ASN A 151 13.21 -4.91 16.92
N VAL A 152 12.81 -4.70 15.66
CA VAL A 152 12.91 -3.39 14.97
C VAL A 152 12.19 -2.30 15.76
N ARG A 153 11.03 -2.61 16.34
CA ARG A 153 10.27 -1.70 17.23
C ARG A 153 11.07 -1.24 18.44
N ILE A 154 11.78 -2.15 19.09
CA ILE A 154 12.56 -1.86 20.31
C ILE A 154 13.75 -0.98 19.94
N MET A 155 14.43 -1.33 18.85
CA MET A 155 15.56 -0.57 18.32
C MET A 155 15.12 0.86 17.99
N LEU A 156 14.02 1.05 17.24
CA LEU A 156 13.44 2.36 16.92
C LEU A 156 13.09 3.16 18.18
N GLY A 157 12.49 2.52 19.19
CA GLY A 157 12.18 3.16 20.47
C GLY A 157 13.42 3.68 21.22
N LYS A 158 14.52 2.92 21.20
CA LYS A 158 15.76 3.29 21.89
C LYS A 158 16.59 4.31 21.11
N HIS A 159 16.64 4.18 19.79
CA HIS A 159 17.60 4.87 18.93
C HIS A 159 17.02 6.10 18.24
N TRP A 160 15.71 6.16 18.04
CA TRP A 160 15.05 7.22 17.28
C TRP A 160 14.00 7.95 18.11
N ALA A 161 13.00 7.26 18.67
CA ALA A 161 11.91 7.88 19.44
C ALA A 161 12.30 8.25 20.88
N SER A 162 13.51 8.79 21.08
CA SER A 162 14.04 9.19 22.38
C SER A 162 14.56 10.62 22.34
N TRP A 163 14.11 11.45 23.29
CA TRP A 163 14.57 12.83 23.47
C TRP A 163 16.09 12.97 23.61
N LYS A 164 16.77 11.93 24.10
CA LYS A 164 18.24 11.90 24.24
C LYS A 164 18.97 11.81 22.90
N ARG A 165 18.26 11.55 21.79
CA ARG A 165 18.85 11.27 20.48
C ARG A 165 18.34 12.17 19.37
N VAL A 166 17.72 13.31 19.72
CA VAL A 166 17.18 14.28 18.75
C VAL A 166 18.25 14.84 17.81
N PHE A 167 19.51 14.90 18.24
CA PHE A 167 20.64 15.37 17.44
C PHE A 167 21.36 14.26 16.64
N LYS A 168 20.90 13.00 16.71
CA LYS A 168 21.45 11.92 15.88
C LYS A 168 20.74 11.86 14.53
N GLU A 169 21.44 11.31 13.54
CA GLU A 169 20.85 11.00 12.24
C GLU A 169 19.66 10.05 12.40
N GLN A 170 18.61 10.32 11.61
CA GLN A 170 17.39 9.52 11.66
C GLN A 170 17.60 8.18 10.93
N PRO A 171 17.28 7.04 11.54
CA PRO A 171 17.38 5.73 10.89
C PRO A 171 16.19 5.49 9.93
N VAL A 172 16.18 6.21 8.80
CA VAL A 172 15.06 6.21 7.83
C VAL A 172 14.76 4.81 7.30
N ASP A 173 15.77 4.01 7.02
CA ASP A 173 15.59 2.65 6.50
C ASP A 173 14.79 1.77 7.45
N TYR A 174 15.04 1.88 8.76
CA TYR A 174 14.32 1.10 9.76
C TYR A 174 12.90 1.62 10.00
N ILE A 175 12.69 2.94 9.88
CA ILE A 175 11.35 3.53 9.91
C ILE A 175 10.53 2.98 8.74
N ARG A 176 11.13 2.95 7.56
CA ARG A 176 10.54 2.40 6.32
C ARG A 176 10.20 0.92 6.45
N LEU A 177 11.12 0.10 6.96
CA LEU A 177 10.91 -1.34 7.17
C LEU A 177 9.76 -1.63 8.16
N TYR A 178 9.54 -0.76 9.16
CA TYR A 178 8.54 -0.98 10.21
C TYR A 178 7.18 -0.34 9.91
N PHE A 179 7.14 0.88 9.40
CA PHE A 179 5.91 1.63 9.12
C PHE A 179 5.50 1.62 7.65
N GLY A 180 6.41 1.26 6.74
CA GLY A 180 6.20 1.31 5.30
C GLY A 180 6.78 2.58 4.65
N GLU A 181 6.76 2.59 3.32
CA GLU A 181 7.36 3.61 2.47
C GLU A 181 6.83 5.03 2.72
N MET A 182 5.51 5.18 2.88
CA MET A 182 4.87 6.49 3.08
C MET A 182 5.41 7.22 4.33
N PHE A 183 5.54 6.49 5.44
CA PHE A 183 6.07 7.05 6.68
C PHE A 183 7.59 7.25 6.61
N GLY A 184 8.31 6.32 5.97
CA GLY A 184 9.74 6.48 5.71
C GLY A 184 10.05 7.78 4.95
N PHE A 185 9.31 8.04 3.86
CA PHE A 185 9.46 9.25 3.07
C PHE A 185 9.11 10.52 3.87
N TYR A 186 8.01 10.50 4.64
CA TYR A 186 7.62 11.62 5.49
C TYR A 186 8.75 12.04 6.45
N PHE A 187 9.35 11.10 7.17
CA PHE A 187 10.42 11.40 8.11
C PHE A 187 11.73 11.79 7.41
N ALA A 188 12.04 11.19 6.25
CA ALA A 188 13.18 11.59 5.44
C ALA A 188 13.05 13.07 4.99
N TRP A 189 11.88 13.45 4.49
CA TRP A 189 11.60 14.82 4.08
C TRP A 189 11.64 15.80 5.26
N LEU A 190 11.07 15.41 6.40
CA LEU A 190 11.10 16.22 7.61
C LEU A 190 12.54 16.50 8.09
N GLY A 191 13.39 15.47 8.14
CA GLY A 191 14.79 15.62 8.51
C GLY A 191 15.57 16.49 7.54
N TYR A 192 15.29 16.37 6.24
CA TYR A 192 15.86 17.24 5.22
C TYR A 192 15.44 18.70 5.46
N TYR A 193 14.15 18.96 5.66
CA TYR A 193 13.62 20.30 5.88
C TYR A 193 14.21 20.98 7.12
N THR A 194 14.36 20.27 8.24
CA THR A 194 14.96 20.83 9.46
C THR A 194 16.43 21.18 9.28
N MET A 195 17.19 20.41 8.48
CA MET A 195 18.57 20.76 8.14
C MET A 195 18.66 22.08 7.36
N TRP A 196 17.73 22.31 6.42
CA TRP A 196 17.66 23.59 5.70
C TRP A 196 17.32 24.79 6.59
N LEU A 197 16.56 24.58 7.66
CA LEU A 197 16.23 25.64 8.62
C LEU A 197 17.42 26.06 9.51
N VAL A 198 18.49 25.25 9.59
CA VAL A 198 19.67 25.60 10.40
C VAL A 198 20.33 26.88 9.88
N VAL A 199 20.48 27.04 8.56
CA VAL A 199 21.10 28.22 7.95
C VAL A 199 20.38 29.53 8.29
N PRO A 200 19.06 29.69 8.02
CA PRO A 200 18.34 30.91 8.38
C PRO A 200 18.28 31.12 9.90
N THR A 201 18.27 30.05 10.70
CA THR A 201 18.34 30.16 12.17
C THR A 201 19.66 30.80 12.61
N VAL A 202 20.80 30.37 12.06
CA VAL A 202 22.12 30.94 12.37
C VAL A 202 22.19 32.41 11.97
N VAL A 203 21.72 32.76 10.76
CA VAL A 203 21.68 34.16 10.30
C VAL A 203 20.78 35.01 11.20
N GLY A 204 19.60 34.50 11.55
CA GLY A 204 18.66 35.18 12.45
C GLY A 204 19.25 35.44 13.83
N ILE A 205 19.97 34.47 14.41
CA ILE A 205 20.66 34.64 15.70
C ILE A 205 21.74 35.73 15.62
N ILE A 206 22.52 35.79 14.53
CA ILE A 206 23.57 36.81 14.36
C ILE A 206 22.97 38.22 14.30
N VAL A 207 21.90 38.40 13.51
CA VAL A 207 21.21 39.68 13.40
C VAL A 207 20.58 40.08 14.73
N PHE A 208 19.95 39.14 15.43
CA PHE A 208 19.34 39.36 16.74
C PHE A 208 20.38 39.79 17.79
N LEU A 209 21.53 39.12 17.86
CA LEU A 209 22.61 39.47 18.78
C LEU A 209 23.21 40.84 18.47
N SER A 210 23.38 41.17 17.19
CA SER A 210 23.90 42.48 16.76
C SER A 210 22.97 43.62 17.21
N GLY A 211 21.65 43.45 17.02
CA GLY A 211 20.66 44.40 17.52
C GLY A 211 20.64 44.49 19.05
N PHE A 212 20.73 43.35 19.75
CA PHE A 212 20.74 43.30 21.21
C PHE A 212 21.94 44.02 21.83
N ILE A 213 23.14 43.89 21.23
CA ILE A 213 24.35 44.59 21.67
C ILE A 213 24.21 46.10 21.41
N GLY A 214 23.70 46.51 20.23
CA GLY A 214 23.48 47.91 19.90
C GLY A 214 22.56 48.63 20.88
N ILE A 215 21.43 48.02 21.24
CA ILE A 215 20.48 48.60 22.22
C ILE A 215 21.12 48.85 23.58
N ARG A 216 22.03 47.98 24.03
CA ARG A 216 22.73 48.17 25.32
C ARG A 216 23.74 49.32 25.26
N SER A 217 24.36 49.55 24.11
CA SER A 217 25.35 50.62 23.91
C SER A 217 24.72 52.02 23.88
N ASP A 218 23.46 52.14 23.46
CA ASP A 218 22.73 53.41 23.38
C ASP A 218 22.03 53.81 24.71
N ALA A 219 22.13 53.00 25.77
CA ALA A 219 21.48 53.21 27.06
C ALA A 219 22.29 54.06 28.07
N ILE A 220 23.32 54.78 27.63
CA ILE A 220 24.09 55.73 28.46
C ILE A 220 24.08 57.10 27.78
N VAL A 221 23.01 57.87 28.00
CA VAL A 221 23.00 59.35 28.05
C VAL A 221 22.01 59.76 29.13
#